data_AF-A0A7V4G9J2-F1
#
_entry.id   AF-A0A7V4G9J2-F1
#
_cell.length_a   1.000
_cell.length_b   1.000
_cell.length_c   1.000
_cell.angle_alpha   90.00
_cell.angle_beta   90.00
_cell.angle_gamma   90.00
#
_symmetry.space_group_name_H-M   'P 1'
#
loop_
_entity.id
_entity.type
_entity.pdbx_description
1 polymer ?
#
loop_
_entity_poly.entity_id
_entity_poly.type
_entity_poly.pdbx_seq_one_letter_code
_entity_poly.pdbx_strand_id
1 'polypeptide(L)'
;AVAALAFQPDEAQAIAGTLRAQLAQGCNLVLVTGGMSVDPDDVTRHGIRLAGADEVHYGSAVLPGAMFLLAYLDAVPVLGVPACALHHKVTVLDLVLPRVLAGERLGPKDLALLGHGGLCRDCPTCQYPLCAFGKGT
;
A
#
# COMPACT_ATOMS: atom_id res chain seq x y z
N ALA A 1 -12.69 11.84 3.62
CA ALA A 1 -13.35 11.92 2.29
C ALA A 1 -12.28 11.77 1.23
N VAL A 2 -12.61 11.22 0.05
CA VAL A 2 -11.66 11.19 -1.08
C VAL A 2 -11.57 12.60 -1.65
N ALA A 3 -10.38 13.20 -1.60
CA ALA A 3 -10.17 14.58 -2.05
C ALA A 3 -9.90 14.67 -3.56
N ALA A 4 -9.25 13.66 -4.15
CA ALA A 4 -8.90 13.60 -5.57
C ALA A 4 -8.84 12.15 -6.06
N LEU A 5 -9.04 11.97 -7.37
CA LEU A 5 -8.83 10.72 -8.10
C LEU A 5 -8.18 11.06 -9.45
N ALA A 6 -7.17 10.29 -9.84
CA ALA A 6 -6.49 10.45 -11.12
C ALA A 6 -6.09 9.08 -11.68
N PHE A 7 -6.07 8.97 -13.01
CA PHE A 7 -5.58 7.82 -13.74
C PHE A 7 -4.39 8.27 -14.58
N GLN A 8 -3.30 7.50 -14.54
CA GLN A 8 -2.10 7.78 -15.31
C GLN A 8 -1.72 6.54 -16.11
N PRO A 9 -1.12 6.70 -17.30
CA PRO A 9 -0.44 5.60 -17.96
C PRO A 9 0.74 5.12 -17.12
N ASP A 10 1.31 3.97 -17.48
CA ASP A 10 2.56 3.46 -16.92
C ASP A 10 3.76 4.29 -17.41
N GLU A 11 3.78 5.56 -17.02
CA GLU A 11 4.84 6.52 -17.26
C GLU A 11 5.27 7.14 -15.93
N ALA A 12 6.50 6.86 -15.51
CA ALA A 12 7.00 7.24 -14.18
C ALA A 12 6.91 8.76 -13.91
N GLN A 13 7.13 9.59 -14.94
CA GLN A 13 7.03 11.05 -14.82
C GLN A 13 5.59 11.52 -14.61
N ALA A 14 4.63 10.92 -15.30
CA ALA A 14 3.21 11.25 -15.16
C ALA A 14 2.69 10.88 -13.75
N ILE A 15 3.11 9.70 -13.26
CA ILE A 15 2.83 9.24 -11.89
C ILE A 15 3.45 10.20 -10.87
N ALA A 16 4.74 10.54 -11.02
CA ALA A 16 5.43 11.45 -10.10
C ALA A 16 4.81 12.85 -10.05
N GLY A 17 4.44 13.40 -11.21
CA GLY A 17 3.76 14.68 -11.32
C GLY A 17 2.40 14.68 -10.62
N THR A 18 1.62 13.61 -10.80
CA THR A 18 0.32 13.45 -10.16
C THR A 18 0.42 13.34 -8.64
N LEU A 19 1.38 12.56 -8.13
CA LEU A 19 1.62 12.45 -6.69
C LEU A 19 1.91 13.82 -6.07
N ARG A 20 2.85 14.57 -6.65
CA ARG A 20 3.18 15.94 -6.18
C ARG A 20 1.98 16.89 -6.25
N ALA A 21 1.17 16.81 -7.32
CA ALA A 21 -0.02 17.64 -7.47
C ALA A 21 -1.08 17.32 -6.40
N GLN A 22 -1.29 16.04 -6.08
CA GLN A 22 -2.23 15.63 -5.02
C GLN A 22 -1.75 16.08 -3.64
N LEU A 23 -0.44 15.98 -3.35
CA LEU A 23 0.12 16.52 -2.12
C LEU A 23 -0.08 18.04 -2.01
N ALA A 24 0.15 18.78 -3.10
CA ALA A 24 -0.09 20.22 -3.13
C ALA A 24 -1.56 20.62 -2.93
N GLN A 25 -2.50 19.71 -3.23
CA GLN A 25 -3.94 19.88 -2.94
C GLN A 25 -4.31 19.56 -1.49
N GLY A 26 -3.34 19.17 -0.65
CA GLY A 26 -3.54 18.86 0.77
C GLY A 26 -3.91 17.40 1.05
N CYS A 27 -3.71 16.47 0.09
CA CYS A 27 -3.86 15.04 0.38
C CYS A 27 -2.85 14.60 1.44
N ASN A 28 -3.35 14.00 2.51
CA ASN A 28 -2.57 13.53 3.67
C ASN A 28 -2.41 12.00 3.70
N LEU A 29 -2.93 11.30 2.70
CA LEU A 29 -2.74 9.88 2.44
C LEU A 29 -2.97 9.67 0.94
N VAL A 30 -2.10 8.91 0.29
CA VAL A 30 -2.27 8.54 -1.12
C VAL A 30 -2.32 7.02 -1.24
N LEU A 31 -3.35 6.51 -1.92
CA LEU A 31 -3.44 5.11 -2.33
C LEU A 31 -3.11 5.03 -3.82
N VAL A 32 -2.16 4.17 -4.18
CA VAL A 32 -1.76 3.92 -5.56
C VAL A 32 -2.07 2.46 -5.88
N THR A 33 -2.70 2.20 -7.02
CA THR A 33 -3.02 0.84 -7.49
C THR A 33 -2.70 0.72 -8.97
N GLY A 34 -2.43 -0.50 -9.43
CA GLY A 34 -1.81 -0.72 -10.73
C GLY A 34 -0.28 -0.57 -10.67
N GLY A 35 0.45 -1.28 -11.51
CA GLY A 35 1.91 -1.25 -11.53
C GLY A 35 2.60 -1.72 -10.24
N MET A 36 1.92 -2.55 -9.44
CA MET A 36 2.40 -3.09 -8.15
C MET A 36 2.94 -4.52 -8.25
N SER A 37 3.01 -5.10 -9.44
CA SER A 37 3.55 -6.44 -9.69
C SER A 37 5.09 -6.41 -9.74
N VAL A 38 5.71 -7.57 -9.93
CA VAL A 38 7.15 -7.72 -10.14
C VAL A 38 7.56 -7.50 -11.60
N ASP A 39 6.61 -7.13 -12.46
CA ASP A 39 6.83 -7.02 -13.89
C ASP A 39 7.86 -5.92 -14.22
N PRO A 40 8.79 -6.14 -15.17
CA PRO A 40 9.86 -5.18 -15.45
C PRO A 40 9.38 -3.82 -15.97
N ASP A 41 8.20 -3.79 -16.58
CA ASP A 41 7.52 -2.61 -17.13
C ASP A 41 6.66 -1.88 -16.09
N ASP A 42 6.52 -2.41 -14.86
CA ASP A 42 5.85 -1.70 -13.77
C ASP A 42 6.68 -0.52 -13.28
N VAL A 43 6.35 0.67 -13.78
CA VAL A 43 7.07 1.90 -13.44
C VAL A 43 6.49 2.66 -12.25
N THR A 44 5.42 2.17 -11.62
CA THR A 44 4.76 2.91 -10.53
C THR A 44 5.67 3.13 -9.33
N ARG A 45 6.46 2.13 -8.93
CA ARG A 45 7.49 2.29 -7.86
C ARG A 45 8.54 3.33 -8.23
N HIS A 46 8.90 3.38 -9.51
CA HIS A 46 9.84 4.37 -10.01
C HIS A 46 9.24 5.77 -9.96
N GLY A 47 7.98 5.94 -10.37
CA GLY A 47 7.24 7.19 -10.26
C GLY A 47 7.12 7.69 -8.82
N ILE A 48 6.87 6.80 -7.86
CA ILE A 48 6.86 7.12 -6.42
C ILE A 48 8.24 7.65 -5.97
N ARG A 49 9.33 6.98 -6.34
CA ARG A 49 10.69 7.47 -6.05
C ARG A 49 10.97 8.82 -6.72
N LEU A 50 10.60 8.99 -7.98
CA LEU A 50 10.77 10.26 -8.72
C LEU A 50 9.93 11.40 -8.16
N ALA A 51 8.82 11.10 -7.47
CA ALA A 51 8.03 12.10 -6.75
C ALA A 51 8.80 12.68 -5.54
N GLY A 52 9.87 12.02 -5.10
CA GLY A 52 10.68 12.40 -3.95
C GLY A 52 10.48 11.48 -2.74
N ALA A 53 9.89 10.29 -2.93
CA ALA A 53 9.55 9.43 -1.81
C ALA A 53 10.80 8.88 -1.11
N ASP A 54 10.80 8.98 0.22
CA ASP A 54 11.74 8.32 1.10
C ASP A 54 11.14 7.01 1.65
N GLU A 55 11.98 6.21 2.31
CA GLU A 55 11.57 4.98 3.02
C GLU A 55 10.66 4.04 2.19
N VAL A 56 11.04 3.80 0.92
CA VAL A 56 10.24 2.95 0.01
C VAL A 56 10.45 1.47 0.35
N HIS A 57 9.48 0.88 1.05
CA HIS A 57 9.42 -0.54 1.36
C HIS A 57 8.46 -1.24 0.41
N TYR A 58 8.99 -2.19 -0.36
CA TYR A 58 8.22 -2.95 -1.32
C TYR A 58 8.21 -4.42 -0.91
N GLY A 59 7.01 -4.97 -0.82
CA GLY A 59 6.76 -6.31 -0.34
C GLY A 59 6.21 -6.31 1.09
N SER A 60 5.34 -7.28 1.35
CA SER A 60 4.88 -7.61 2.70
C SER A 60 4.91 -9.12 2.90
N ALA A 61 5.07 -9.57 4.14
CA ALA A 61 4.97 -10.98 4.50
C ALA A 61 3.50 -11.43 4.67
N VAL A 62 2.59 -10.84 3.89
CA VAL A 62 1.14 -11.03 4.00
C VAL A 62 0.57 -11.53 2.68
N LEU A 63 -0.33 -12.51 2.77
CA LEU A 63 -1.10 -13.03 1.67
C LEU A 63 -2.58 -12.99 2.06
N PRO A 64 -3.44 -12.25 1.33
CA PRO A 64 -3.20 -11.52 0.08
C PRO A 64 -2.54 -10.15 0.29
N GLY A 65 -1.69 -9.75 -0.66
CA GLY A 65 -1.02 -8.45 -0.66
C GLY A 65 0.51 -8.50 -0.61
N ALA A 66 1.13 -9.59 -1.05
CA ALA A 66 2.58 -9.78 -0.96
C ALA A 66 3.38 -8.64 -1.61
N MET A 67 2.86 -8.01 -2.65
CA MET A 67 3.54 -6.88 -3.34
C MET A 67 3.05 -5.49 -2.90
N PHE A 68 2.59 -5.37 -1.66
CA PHE A 68 2.22 -4.08 -1.09
C PHE A 68 3.43 -3.15 -0.98
N LEU A 69 3.20 -1.86 -1.17
CA LEU A 69 4.23 -0.84 -1.03
C LEU A 69 3.86 0.14 0.08
N LEU A 70 4.81 0.43 0.95
CA LEU A 70 4.76 1.52 1.90
C LEU A 70 5.88 2.49 1.55
N ALA A 71 5.54 3.75 1.35
CA ALA A 71 6.49 4.83 1.15
C ALA A 71 5.96 6.10 1.81
N TYR A 72 6.83 7.09 1.94
CA TYR A 72 6.45 8.40 2.42
C TYR A 72 6.92 9.46 1.42
N LEU A 73 6.11 10.49 1.23
CA LEU A 73 6.50 11.75 0.60
C LEU A 73 6.48 12.80 1.70
N ASP A 74 7.66 13.13 2.21
CA ASP A 74 7.83 13.86 3.47
C ASP A 74 7.12 13.13 4.65
N ALA A 75 6.03 13.69 5.14
CA ALA A 75 5.20 13.09 6.19
C ALA A 75 4.00 12.31 5.64
N VAL A 76 3.72 12.40 4.33
CA VAL A 76 2.50 11.84 3.72
C VAL A 76 2.70 10.38 3.33
N PRO A 77 1.97 9.42 3.91
CA PRO A 77 2.02 8.02 3.52
C PRO A 77 1.50 7.81 2.09
N VAL A 78 2.25 7.02 1.33
CA VAL A 78 1.88 6.50 0.00
C VAL A 78 1.80 4.99 0.09
N LEU A 79 0.60 4.43 -0.06
CA LEU A 79 0.36 2.99 0.03
C LEU A 79 0.08 2.43 -1.36
N GLY A 80 0.93 1.53 -1.84
CA GLY A 80 0.73 0.77 -3.06
C GLY A 80 -0.09 -0.48 -2.80
N VAL A 81 -1.26 -0.55 -3.42
CA VAL A 81 -2.27 -1.59 -3.23
C VAL A 81 -2.23 -2.56 -4.41
N PRO A 82 -1.88 -3.84 -4.19
CA PRO A 82 -1.87 -4.83 -5.26
C PRO A 82 -3.27 -5.18 -5.75
N ALA A 83 -3.37 -5.60 -7.02
CA ALA A 83 -4.65 -5.97 -7.67
C ALA A 83 -5.41 -7.11 -6.96
N CYS A 84 -4.77 -7.88 -6.08
CA CYS A 84 -5.44 -8.86 -5.23
C CYS A 84 -6.57 -8.25 -4.38
N ALA A 85 -6.51 -6.95 -4.08
CA ALA A 85 -7.57 -6.22 -3.38
C ALA A 85 -8.90 -6.18 -4.15
N LEU A 86 -8.90 -6.44 -5.46
CA LEU A 86 -10.12 -6.58 -6.26
C LEU A 86 -10.86 -7.90 -5.98
N HIS A 87 -10.14 -8.94 -5.54
CA HIS A 87 -10.66 -10.30 -5.45
C HIS A 87 -10.78 -10.79 -3.99
N HIS A 88 -9.96 -10.26 -3.09
CA HIS A 88 -9.98 -10.61 -1.68
C HIS A 88 -10.61 -9.49 -0.86
N LYS A 89 -11.56 -9.86 -0.01
CA LYS A 89 -12.27 -8.92 0.89
C LYS A 89 -11.35 -8.30 1.94
N VAL A 90 -10.28 -9.00 2.30
CA VAL A 90 -9.33 -8.60 3.34
C VAL A 90 -7.93 -8.88 2.81
N THR A 91 -7.05 -7.89 2.92
CA THR A 91 -5.67 -7.91 2.43
C THR A 91 -4.75 -7.27 3.47
N VAL A 92 -3.46 -7.20 3.15
CA VAL A 92 -2.50 -6.39 3.92
C VAL A 92 -2.93 -4.92 4.11
N LEU A 93 -3.71 -4.34 3.19
CA LEU A 93 -4.20 -2.97 3.35
C LEU A 93 -5.05 -2.84 4.61
N ASP A 94 -5.87 -3.84 4.94
CA ASP A 94 -6.71 -3.85 6.14
C ASP A 94 -5.90 -3.96 7.43
N LEU A 95 -4.65 -4.45 7.36
CA LEU A 95 -3.73 -4.49 8.50
C LEU A 95 -2.94 -3.18 8.65
N VAL A 96 -2.57 -2.56 7.54
CA VAL A 96 -1.69 -1.38 7.49
C VAL A 96 -2.46 -0.07 7.61
N LEU A 97 -3.57 0.06 6.86
CA LEU A 97 -4.32 1.31 6.75
C LEU A 97 -4.85 1.80 8.11
N PRO A 98 -5.43 0.97 9.01
CA PRO A 98 -5.90 1.46 10.31
C PRO A 98 -4.78 2.07 11.16
N ARG A 99 -3.57 1.50 11.13
CA ARG A 99 -2.39 2.00 11.86
C ARG A 99 -1.92 3.34 11.31
N VAL A 100 -1.84 3.45 9.98
CA VAL A 100 -1.51 4.71 9.29
C VAL A 100 -2.55 5.80 9.60
N LEU A 101 -3.84 5.46 9.58
CA LEU A 101 -4.92 6.40 9.94
C LEU A 101 -4.90 6.78 11.43
N ALA A 102 -4.36 5.93 12.29
CA ALA A 102 -4.09 6.25 13.70
C ALA A 102 -2.86 7.15 13.90
N GLY A 103 -2.14 7.50 12.83
CA GLY A 103 -0.95 8.35 12.86
C GLY A 103 0.35 7.59 13.08
N GLU A 104 0.34 6.26 13.04
CA GLU A 104 1.58 5.48 13.12
C GLU A 104 2.42 5.65 11.84
N ARG A 105 3.70 5.99 12.00
CA ARG A 105 4.70 5.91 10.92
C ARG A 105 5.31 4.52 10.95
N LEU A 106 4.91 3.69 9.99
CA LEU A 106 5.32 2.31 9.89
C LEU A 106 6.63 2.19 9.13
N GLY A 107 7.42 1.18 9.48
CA GLY A 107 8.67 0.86 8.81
C GLY A 107 8.76 -0.59 8.34
N PRO A 108 9.95 -1.03 7.92
CA PRO A 108 10.14 -2.38 7.39
C PRO A 108 9.97 -3.45 8.48
N LYS A 109 10.25 -3.11 9.76
CA LYS A 109 10.05 -4.01 10.89
C LYS A 109 8.57 -4.31 11.11
N ASP A 110 7.70 -3.30 10.99
CA ASP A 110 6.25 -3.47 11.11
C ASP A 110 5.71 -4.41 10.04
N LEU A 111 6.16 -4.25 8.79
CA LEU A 111 5.78 -5.14 7.69
C LEU A 111 6.31 -6.57 7.89
N ALA A 112 7.52 -6.73 8.42
CA ALA A 112 8.11 -8.03 8.68
C ALA A 112 7.38 -8.80 9.79
N LEU A 113 6.94 -8.11 10.85
CA LEU A 113 6.19 -8.71 11.96
C LEU A 113 4.85 -9.31 11.52
N LEU A 114 4.27 -8.80 10.42
CA LEU A 114 3.06 -9.37 9.84
C LEU A 114 3.28 -10.78 9.25
N GLY A 115 4.52 -11.26 9.11
CA GLY A 115 4.80 -12.61 8.65
C GLY A 115 4.23 -13.70 9.56
N HIS A 116 4.14 -13.43 10.86
CA HIS A 116 3.41 -14.28 11.78
C HIS A 116 1.92 -13.93 11.73
N GLY A 117 1.08 -14.86 11.26
CA GLY A 117 -0.36 -14.63 11.11
C GLY A 117 -0.75 -13.88 9.83
N GLY A 118 0.20 -13.53 8.95
CA GLY A 118 -0.05 -12.81 7.69
C GLY A 118 -0.74 -13.61 6.59
N LEU A 119 -1.15 -14.85 6.83
CA LEU A 119 -1.85 -15.67 5.83
C LEU A 119 -3.36 -15.66 6.09
N CYS A 120 -4.12 -15.05 5.18
CA CYS A 120 -5.56 -15.22 5.14
C CYS A 120 -5.88 -16.65 4.69
N ARG A 121 -6.85 -17.28 5.34
CA ARG A 121 -7.26 -18.66 5.01
C ARG A 121 -8.37 -18.73 3.97
N ASP A 122 -8.78 -17.58 3.40
CA ASP A 122 -9.89 -17.47 2.45
C ASP A 122 -11.12 -18.30 2.86
N CYS A 123 -11.52 -18.18 4.14
CA CYS A 123 -12.63 -18.94 4.71
C CYS A 123 -13.94 -18.72 3.93
N PRO A 124 -14.80 -19.73 3.77
CA PRO A 124 -16.10 -19.59 3.08
C PRO A 124 -16.97 -18.45 3.63
N THR A 125 -16.91 -18.25 4.95
CA THR A 125 -17.47 -17.07 5.62
C THR A 125 -16.33 -16.30 6.27
N CYS A 126 -16.16 -15.04 5.88
CA CYS A 126 -15.12 -14.19 6.43
C CYS A 126 -15.38 -13.90 7.91
N GLN A 127 -14.39 -14.15 8.76
CA GLN A 127 -14.44 -13.89 10.20
C GLN A 127 -13.47 -12.79 10.64
N TYR A 128 -12.79 -12.13 9.70
CA TYR A 128 -11.94 -11.00 10.05
C TYR A 128 -12.79 -9.89 10.70
N PRO A 129 -12.34 -9.24 11.79
CA PRO A 129 -11.01 -9.32 12.42
C PRO A 129 -10.92 -10.34 13.59
N LEU A 130 -11.90 -11.24 13.76
CA LEU A 130 -11.91 -12.24 14.84
C LEU A 130 -11.03 -13.48 14.57
N CYS A 131 -10.57 -13.68 13.34
CA CYS A 131 -9.66 -14.77 12.98
C CYS A 131 -8.18 -14.48 13.34
N ALA A 132 -7.27 -15.39 12.96
CA ALA A 132 -5.82 -15.25 13.20
C ALA A 132 -5.09 -14.31 12.22
N PHE A 133 -5.76 -13.82 11.18
CA PHE A 133 -5.13 -12.97 10.16
C PHE A 133 -4.61 -11.66 10.76
N GLY A 134 -3.34 -11.37 10.53
CA GLY A 134 -2.65 -10.19 11.08
C GLY A 134 -2.34 -10.26 12.59
N LYS A 135 -2.54 -11.42 13.24
CA LYS A 135 -2.28 -11.61 14.67
C LYS A 135 -1.06 -12.52 14.85
N GLY A 136 0.12 -11.93 14.70
CA GLY A 136 1.38 -12.54 15.10
C GLY A 136 1.69 -12.17 16.54
N THR A 137 1.84 -13.19 17.39
CA THR A 137 2.38 -13.06 18.76
C THR A 137 3.88 -13.08 18.74
#